data_AF-A0A7V0SDG9-F1
#
_entry.id   AF-A0A7V0SDG9-F1
#
_cell.length_a   1.000
_cell.length_b   1.000
_cell.length_c   1.000
_cell.angle_alpha   90.00
_cell.angle_beta   90.00
_cell.angle_gamma   90.00
#
_symmetry.space_group_name_H-M   'P 1'
#
loop_
_entity.id
_entity.type
_entity.pdbx_description
1 polymer ?
#
loop_
_entity_poly.entity_id
_entity_poly.type
_entity_poly.pdbx_seq_one_letter_code
_entity_poly.pdbx_strand_id
1 'polypeptide(L)'
;SRTDQRPQLSDLRESGAIEQDADVVMFIYREDKVKKETENKGIAEIIVAKQRNGPTGIVNLKFWEQYTKFGNLEKVHSYEETLSAE
;
A
#
# COMPACT_ATOMS: atom_id res chain seq x y z
N SER A 1 -14.08 -17.48 -5.40
CA SER A 1 -13.41 -16.67 -4.36
C SER A 1 -12.07 -16.24 -4.92
N ARG A 2 -11.70 -14.96 -4.82
CA ARG A 2 -10.39 -14.50 -5.31
C ARG A 2 -9.28 -15.12 -4.47
N THR A 3 -8.26 -15.66 -5.14
CA THR A 3 -7.04 -16.20 -4.51
C THR A 3 -6.18 -15.09 -3.93
N ASP A 4 -6.21 -13.91 -4.54
CA ASP A 4 -5.53 -12.71 -4.05
C ASP A 4 -6.51 -11.83 -3.27
N GLN A 5 -6.28 -11.71 -1.95
CA GLN A 5 -7.11 -10.96 -1.01
C GLN A 5 -6.81 -9.44 -1.01
N ARG A 6 -5.96 -8.96 -1.93
CA ARG A 6 -5.72 -7.53 -2.10
C ARG A 6 -6.99 -6.78 -2.56
N PRO A 7 -7.41 -5.70 -1.88
CA PRO A 7 -8.56 -4.92 -2.32
C PRO A 7 -8.35 -4.29 -3.71
N GLN A 8 -9.43 -4.14 -4.47
CA GLN A 8 -9.47 -3.56 -5.81
C GLN A 8 -10.67 -2.61 -5.94
N LEU A 9 -10.66 -1.72 -6.94
CA LEU A 9 -11.77 -0.79 -7.17
C LEU A 9 -13.10 -1.50 -7.40
N SER A 10 -13.10 -2.67 -8.05
CA SER A 10 -14.31 -3.47 -8.25
C SER A 10 -14.97 -3.93 -6.95
N ASP A 11 -14.23 -3.97 -5.84
CA ASP A 11 -14.79 -4.31 -4.53
C ASP A 11 -15.68 -3.16 -3.99
N LEU A 12 -15.57 -1.95 -4.55
CA LEU A 12 -16.42 -0.79 -4.25
C LEU A 12 -17.64 -0.67 -5.17
N ARG A 13 -17.81 -1.58 -6.14
CA ARG A 13 -18.87 -1.48 -7.15
C ARG A 13 -20.29 -1.46 -6.56
N GLU A 14 -20.49 -2.12 -5.41
CA GLU A 14 -21.76 -2.11 -4.68
C GLU A 14 -21.97 -0.83 -3.86
N SER A 15 -20.94 0.01 -3.73
CA SER A 15 -20.98 1.28 -3.00
C SER A 15 -21.54 2.44 -3.84
N GLY A 16 -22.12 2.14 -5.01
CA GLY A 16 -22.74 3.12 -5.90
C GLY A 16 -21.70 4.02 -6.58
N ALA A 17 -21.89 5.34 -6.49
CA ALA A 17 -21.08 6.31 -7.22
C ALA A 17 -19.70 6.58 -6.61
N ILE A 18 -19.39 6.07 -5.41
CA ILE A 18 -18.15 6.37 -4.68
C ILE A 18 -16.90 6.04 -5.51
N GLU A 19 -16.91 4.90 -6.22
CA GLU A 19 -15.81 4.51 -7.10
C GLU A 19 -15.58 5.55 -8.22
N GLN A 20 -16.65 6.14 -8.75
CA GLN A 20 -16.59 7.07 -9.87
C GLN A 20 -16.30 8.51 -9.43
N ASP A 21 -16.86 8.92 -8.29
CA ASP A 21 -16.85 10.30 -7.83
C ASP A 21 -15.58 10.67 -7.07
N ALA A 22 -14.96 9.71 -6.36
CA ALA A 22 -13.76 9.98 -5.57
C ALA A 22 -12.59 10.45 -6.46
N ASP A 23 -11.87 11.49 -6.05
CA ASP A 23 -10.64 11.90 -6.73
C ASP A 23 -9.48 10.94 -6.42
N VAL A 24 -9.46 10.41 -5.20
CA VAL A 24 -8.44 9.49 -4.69
C VAL A 24 -9.11 8.32 -3.98
N VAL A 25 -8.66 7.10 -4.28
CA VAL A 25 -9.03 5.89 -3.54
C VAL A 25 -7.76 5.20 -3.12
N MET A 26 -7.62 4.97 -1.81
CA MET A 26 -6.53 4.22 -1.22
C MET A 26 -7.06 3.03 -0.46
N PHE A 27 -6.45 1.87 -0.68
CA PHE A 27 -6.70 0.67 0.11
C PHE A 27 -5.54 0.40 1.06
N ILE A 28 -5.85 -0.21 2.20
CA ILE A 28 -4.86 -0.69 3.15
C ILE A 28 -4.86 -2.21 3.04
N TYR A 29 -3.71 -2.79 2.72
CA TYR A 29 -3.50 -4.22 2.73
C TYR A 29 -2.42 -4.60 3.73
N ARG A 30 -2.72 -5.60 4.56
CA ARG A 30 -1.81 -6.15 5.57
C ARG A 30 -1.66 -7.64 5.35
N GLU A 31 -0.55 -8.05 4.73
CA GLU A 31 -0.30 -9.46 4.44
C GLU A 31 -0.22 -10.30 5.71
N ASP A 32 0.30 -9.74 6.80
CA ASP A 32 0.42 -10.41 8.09
C ASP A 32 -0.93 -10.72 8.78
N LYS A 33 -2.03 -10.15 8.28
CA LYS A 33 -3.40 -10.52 8.68
C LYS A 33 -3.97 -11.68 7.88
N VAL A 34 -3.39 -11.97 6.72
CA VAL A 34 -3.84 -13.03 5.80
C VAL A 34 -2.94 -14.26 5.90
N LYS A 35 -1.62 -14.06 5.95
CA LYS A 35 -0.59 -15.10 6.02
C LYS A 35 0.17 -14.97 7.34
N LYS A 36 0.04 -15.97 8.22
CA LYS A 36 0.73 -15.98 9.53
C LYS A 36 2.26 -16.00 9.41
N GLU A 37 2.76 -16.67 8.38
CA GLU A 37 4.19 -16.81 8.06
C GLU A 37 4.55 -15.93 6.86
N THR A 38 4.53 -14.62 7.05
CA THR A 38 5.06 -13.64 6.09
C THR A 38 6.30 -12.97 6.67
N GLU A 39 7.22 -12.56 5.78
CA GLU A 39 8.36 -11.69 6.09
C GLU A 39 7.92 -10.23 6.27
N ASN A 40 6.75 -9.85 5.76
CA ASN A 40 6.20 -8.48 5.79
C ASN A 40 5.45 -8.16 7.09
N LYS A 41 5.88 -8.70 8.23
CA LYS A 41 5.21 -8.48 9.53
C LYS A 41 5.27 -7.01 9.97
N GLY A 42 4.10 -6.46 10.30
CA GLY A 42 3.95 -5.06 10.66
C GLY A 42 4.27 -4.10 9.51
N ILE A 43 4.13 -4.56 8.26
CA ILE A 43 4.14 -3.71 7.06
C ILE A 43 2.70 -3.59 6.56
N ALA A 44 2.29 -2.36 6.28
CA ALA A 44 1.04 -2.07 5.60
C ALA A 44 1.34 -1.51 4.21
N GLU A 45 0.74 -2.13 3.19
CA GLU A 45 0.75 -1.60 1.84
C GLU A 45 -0.42 -0.62 1.69
N ILE A 46 -0.09 0.62 1.37
CA ILE A 46 -1.05 1.64 0.98
C ILE A 46 -1.13 1.63 -0.54
N ILE A 47 -2.24 1.11 -1.07
CA ILE A 47 -2.46 0.94 -2.50
C ILE A 47 -3.27 2.14 -2.99
N VAL A 48 -2.62 3.07 -3.68
CA VAL A 48 -3.27 4.20 -4.35
C VAL A 48 -3.92 3.65 -5.63
N ALA A 49 -5.17 3.20 -5.52
CA ALA A 49 -5.90 2.55 -6.61
C ALA A 49 -6.53 3.55 -7.60
N LYS A 50 -6.82 4.78 -7.15
CA LYS A 50 -7.30 5.88 -7.99
C LYS A 50 -6.65 7.18 -7.55
N GLN A 51 -6.24 7.99 -8.52
CA GLN A 51 -5.69 9.33 -8.34
C GLN A 51 -5.99 10.12 -9.63
N ARG A 52 -7.01 11.00 -9.65
CA ARG A 52 -7.42 11.70 -10.89
C ARG A 52 -6.32 12.60 -11.48
N ASN A 53 -5.52 13.23 -10.60
CA ASN A 53 -4.54 14.25 -10.99
C ASN A 53 -3.10 13.82 -10.72
N GLY A 54 -2.80 12.52 -10.77
CA GLY A 54 -1.47 12.03 -10.44
C GLY A 54 -1.30 10.52 -10.60
N PRO A 55 -0.12 10.00 -10.26
CA PRO A 55 0.17 8.59 -10.39
C PRO A 55 -0.56 7.75 -9.33
N THR A 56 -0.90 6.53 -9.72
CA THR A 56 -1.24 5.43 -8.82
C THR A 56 0.01 4.65 -8.44
N GLY A 57 -0.07 3.81 -7.41
CA GLY A 57 1.07 3.01 -6.96
C GLY A 57 0.88 2.42 -5.57
N ILE A 58 1.93 1.78 -5.06
CA ILE A 58 1.94 1.17 -3.73
C ILE A 58 3.02 1.84 -2.90
N VAL A 59 2.65 2.25 -1.68
CA VAL A 59 3.57 2.80 -0.69
C VAL A 59 3.57 1.89 0.53
N ASN A 60 4.74 1.43 0.95
CA ASN A 60 4.87 0.57 2.12
C ASN A 60 5.14 1.42 3.36
N LEU A 61 4.35 1.22 4.41
CA LEU A 61 4.48 1.89 5.70
C LEU A 61 4.71 0.86 6.81
N LYS A 62 5.41 1.28 7.88
CA LYS A 62 5.44 0.52 9.13
C LYS A 62 4.08 0.65 9.82
N PHE A 63 3.54 -0.45 10.32
CA PHE A 63 2.35 -0.45 11.17
C PHE A 63 2.67 -0.99 12.56
N TRP A 64 2.51 -0.16 13.59
CA TRP A 64 2.63 -0.54 14.99
C TRP A 64 1.25 -0.92 15.53
N GLU A 65 0.96 -2.22 15.58
CA GLU A 65 -0.36 -2.74 15.91
C GLU A 65 -0.87 -2.34 17.29
N GLN A 66 0.01 -2.40 18.30
CA GLN A 66 -0.29 -1.99 19.67
C GLN A 66 -0.73 -0.51 19.81
N TYR A 67 -0.45 0.33 18.81
CA TYR A 67 -0.77 1.75 18.80
C TYR A 67 -1.70 2.16 17.67
N THR A 68 -2.12 1.21 16.80
CA THR A 68 -2.85 1.50 15.55
C THR A 68 -2.20 2.64 14.75
N LYS A 69 -0.86 2.67 14.71
CA LYS A 69 -0.10 3.80 14.17
C LYS A 69 0.67 3.39 12.92
N PHE A 70 0.59 4.23 11.90
CA PHE A 70 1.43 4.15 10.71
C PHE A 70 2.68 5.02 10.87
N GLY A 71 3.82 4.52 10.41
CA GLY A 71 5.08 5.25 10.36
C GLY A 71 5.74 5.08 9.00
N ASN A 72 6.59 6.03 8.64
CA ASN A 72 7.40 5.91 7.43
C ASN A 72 8.30 4.69 7.54
N LEU A 73 8.35 3.88 6.48
CA LEU A 73 9.38 2.87 6.35
C LEU A 73 10.64 3.61 5.88
N GLU A 74 11.68 3.70 6.71
CA GLU A 74 12.98 4.13 6.20
C GLU A 74 13.44 3.09 5.19
N LYS A 75 13.39 3.44 3.90
CA LYS A 75 14.25 2.76 2.94
C LYS A 75 15.65 3.20 3.29
N VAL A 76 16.52 2.26 3.67
CA VAL A 76 17.97 2.49 3.60
C VAL A 76 18.23 3.05 2.20
N HIS A 77 18.61 4.32 2.13
CA HIS A 77 19.06 4.92 0.89
C HIS A 77 20.42 4.27 0.63
N SER A 78 20.43 3.13 -0.06
CA SER A 78 21.67 2.66 -0.66
C SER A 78 22.06 3.75 -1.65
N TYR A 79 22.96 4.63 -1.22
CA TYR A 79 23.75 5.45 -2.13
C TYR A 79 24.46 4.44 -3.02
N GLU A 80 23.88 4.13 -4.17
CA GLU A 80 24.62 3.46 -5.23
C GLU A 80 25.74 4.41 -5.61
N GLU A 81 26.94 3.90 -5.35
CA GLU A 81 28.25 4.45 -5.55
C GLU A 81 28.40 4.96 -7.00
N THR A 82 28.04 6.22 -7.22
CA THR A 82 28.41 7.00 -8.41
C THR A 82 29.87 7.47 -8.33
N LEU A 83 30.74 6.72 -7.62
CA LEU A 83 32.19 6.80 -7.74
C LEU A 83 32.64 5.91 -8.92
N SER A 84 32.17 6.24 -10.12
CA SER A 84 32.72 5.73 -11.39
C SER A 84 32.92 6.85 -12.42
N ALA A 85 32.90 8.11 -11.99
CA ALA A 85 33.27 9.24 -12.82
C ALA A 85 34.06 10.26 -12.01
N GLU A 86 35.35 9.99 -11.83
CA GLU A 86 36.46 10.94 -12.03
C GLU A 86 37.78 10.17 -12.20
#